data_AF-K1SJK4-F1
#
_entry.id   AF-K1SJK4-F1
#
_cell.length_a   1.000
_cell.length_b   1.000
_cell.length_c   1.000
_cell.angle_alpha   90.00
_cell.angle_beta   90.00
_cell.angle_gamma   90.00
#
_symmetry.space_group_name_H-M   'P 1'
#
loop_
_entity.id
_entity.type
_entity.pdbx_description
1 polymer ?
#
loop_
_entity_poly.entity_id
_entity_poly.type
_entity_poly.pdbx_seq_one_letter_code
_entity_poly.pdbx_strand_id
1 'polypeptide(L)'
;SSITIDEEKKTASVYLKPDQVSLAIGKGGLNIRLSKMLTGYDIDVYREIEEEDVALTEFADEIDGWIIDALKAAGCDTAKSVLELPVEEIAARADLELEQAQKVVEILKAEFE
;
A
#
# COMPACT_ATOMS: atom_id res chain seq x y z
N SER A 1 -4.90 8.31 -0.91
CA SER A 1 -6.05 9.08 -0.42
C SER A 1 -7.34 8.35 -0.76
N SER A 2 -7.97 7.77 0.24
CA SER A 2 -9.28 7.11 0.14
C SER A 2 -10.27 7.76 1.11
N ILE A 3 -11.56 7.69 0.79
CA ILE A 3 -12.64 8.29 1.59
C ILE A 3 -13.75 7.26 1.78
N THR A 4 -14.12 7.02 3.03
CA THR A 4 -15.23 6.15 3.42
C THR A 4 -16.30 7.00 4.09
N ILE A 5 -17.54 6.94 3.60
CA ILE A 5 -18.65 7.75 4.11
C ILE A 5 -19.68 6.81 4.76
N ASP A 6 -19.95 7.05 6.05
CA ASP A 6 -21.05 6.44 6.78
C ASP A 6 -22.22 7.44 6.79
N GLU A 7 -23.22 7.20 5.94
CA GLU A 7 -24.39 8.07 5.80
C GLU A 7 -25.33 8.01 7.02
N GLU A 8 -25.36 6.89 7.77
CA GLU A 8 -26.20 6.75 8.95
C GLU A 8 -25.66 7.58 10.12
N LYS A 9 -24.34 7.55 10.33
CA LYS A 9 -23.67 8.34 11.38
C LYS A 9 -23.32 9.75 10.96
N LYS A 10 -23.47 10.08 9.66
CA LYS A 10 -22.95 11.31 9.04
C LYS A 10 -21.47 11.51 9.35
N THR A 11 -20.68 10.46 9.15
CA THR A 11 -19.23 10.49 9.39
C THR A 11 -18.50 10.19 8.09
N ALA A 12 -17.42 10.92 7.84
CA ALA A 12 -16.53 10.73 6.70
C ALA A 12 -15.12 10.43 7.20
N SER A 13 -14.65 9.21 6.99
CA SER A 13 -13.28 8.78 7.27
C SER A 13 -12.42 9.04 6.06
N VAL A 14 -11.38 9.88 6.22
CA VAL A 14 -10.48 10.30 5.15
C VAL A 14 -9.08 9.77 5.46
N TYR A 15 -8.55 8.91 4.60
CA TYR A 15 -7.19 8.40 4.70
C TYR A 15 -6.29 9.21 3.79
N LEU A 16 -5.22 9.79 4.33
CA LEU A 16 -4.30 10.67 3.62
C LEU A 16 -2.86 10.30 3.93
N LYS A 17 -1.97 10.52 2.95
CA LYS A 17 -0.53 10.41 3.17
C LYS A 17 -0.06 11.32 4.32
N PRO A 18 1.01 10.94 5.05
CA PRO A 18 1.48 11.67 6.24
C PRO A 18 1.72 13.17 6.02
N ASP A 19 2.23 13.54 4.84
CA ASP A 19 2.50 14.91 4.43
C ASP A 19 1.21 15.73 4.20
N GLN A 20 0.13 15.09 3.77
CA GLN A 20 -1.16 15.73 3.47
C GLN A 20 -2.07 15.86 4.70
N VAL A 21 -1.84 15.08 5.75
CA VAL A 21 -2.66 15.10 6.98
C VAL A 21 -2.65 16.49 7.63
N SER A 22 -1.47 17.13 7.70
CA SER A 22 -1.36 18.46 8.30
C SER A 22 -2.16 19.51 7.53
N LEU A 23 -2.09 19.45 6.18
CA LEU A 23 -2.83 20.35 5.30
C LEU A 23 -4.34 20.15 5.43
N ALA A 24 -4.79 18.90 5.49
CA ALA A 24 -6.21 18.55 5.63
C ALA A 24 -6.79 18.98 6.97
N ILE A 25 -6.03 18.87 8.07
CA ILE A 25 -6.45 19.37 9.38
C ILE A 25 -6.52 20.91 9.38
N GLY A 26 -5.54 21.55 8.74
CA GLY A 26 -5.38 23.01 8.75
C GLY A 26 -4.93 23.54 10.11
N LYS A 27 -4.54 24.81 10.16
CA LYS A 27 -4.03 25.43 11.40
C LYS A 27 -5.09 25.41 12.50
N GLY A 28 -4.82 24.67 13.58
CA GLY A 28 -5.75 24.53 14.71
C GLY A 28 -7.04 23.75 14.39
N GLY A 29 -7.04 22.91 13.35
CA GLY A 29 -8.23 22.14 12.94
C GLY A 29 -9.28 22.95 12.19
N LEU A 30 -8.92 24.14 11.69
CA LEU A 30 -9.86 25.05 11.03
C LEU A 30 -10.52 24.43 9.80
N ASN A 31 -9.76 23.69 8.98
CA ASN A 31 -10.30 23.08 7.76
C ASN A 31 -11.34 22.01 8.10
N ILE A 32 -11.10 21.16 9.10
CA ILE A 32 -12.07 20.15 9.55
C ILE A 32 -13.34 20.79 10.10
N ARG A 33 -13.21 21.86 10.88
CA ARG A 33 -14.38 22.58 11.43
C ARG A 33 -15.22 23.23 10.33
N LEU A 34 -14.59 23.90 9.37
CA LEU A 34 -15.27 24.53 8.25
C LEU A 34 -15.97 23.47 7.39
N SER A 35 -15.27 22.39 7.05
CA SER A 35 -15.81 21.30 6.26
C SER A 35 -17.00 20.64 6.97
N LYS A 36 -16.94 20.41 8.28
CA LYS A 36 -18.08 19.93 9.07
C LYS A 36 -19.29 20.88 8.99
N MET A 37 -19.08 22.19 9.06
CA MET A 37 -20.18 23.16 8.94
C MET A 37 -20.78 23.21 7.54
N LEU A 38 -19.96 22.99 6.50
CA LEU A 38 -20.38 22.98 5.10
C LEU A 38 -21.13 21.71 4.72
N THR A 39 -20.64 20.55 5.15
CA THR A 39 -21.19 19.24 4.74
C THR A 39 -22.21 18.71 5.73
N GLY A 40 -22.11 19.08 7.01
CA GLY A 40 -22.88 18.48 8.09
C GLY A 40 -22.36 17.11 8.53
N TYR A 41 -21.18 16.69 8.05
CA TYR A 41 -20.54 15.42 8.42
C TYR A 41 -19.40 15.66 9.42
N ASP A 42 -19.24 14.72 10.34
CA ASP A 42 -18.02 14.60 11.14
C ASP A 42 -16.90 14.02 10.27
N ILE A 43 -15.76 14.70 10.20
CA ILE A 43 -14.64 14.31 9.32
C ILE A 43 -13.49 13.83 10.18
N ASP A 44 -13.18 12.54 10.07
CA ASP A 44 -12.06 11.91 10.75
C ASP A 44 -10.91 11.70 9.77
N VAL A 45 -9.76 12.31 10.07
CA VAL A 45 -8.56 12.20 9.22
C VAL A 45 -7.62 11.16 9.81
N TYR A 46 -7.38 10.12 9.02
CA TYR A 46 -6.43 9.07 9.32
C TYR A 46 -5.20 9.24 8.45
N ARG A 47 -4.05 8.90 9.03
CA ARG A 47 -2.86 8.66 8.23
C ARG A 47 -3.10 7.36 7.49
N GLU A 48 -2.96 7.41 6.17
CA GLU A 48 -2.72 6.24 5.35
C GLU A 48 -1.36 5.72 5.82
N ILE A 49 -1.39 4.77 6.76
CA ILE A 49 -0.25 3.94 7.07
C ILE A 49 -0.18 3.07 5.82
N GLU A 50 0.76 3.37 4.92
CA GLU A 50 1.25 2.33 4.01
C GLU A 50 1.58 1.17 4.93
N GLU A 51 0.84 0.05 4.82
CA GLU A 51 1.23 -1.19 5.49
C GLU A 51 2.73 -1.32 5.29
N GLU A 52 3.48 -1.55 6.37
CA GLU A 52 4.95 -1.68 6.32
C GLU A 52 5.29 -2.77 5.30
N ASP A 53 5.48 -2.33 4.06
CA ASP A 53 5.72 -3.22 2.95
C ASP A 53 7.22 -3.42 2.90
N VAL A 54 7.60 -4.68 2.93
CA VAL A 54 9.00 -5.06 3.00
C VAL A 54 9.55 -4.97 1.58
N ALA A 55 10.60 -4.15 1.39
CA ALA A 55 11.27 -4.06 0.11
C ALA A 55 11.84 -5.43 -0.26
N LEU A 56 11.77 -5.83 -1.54
CA LEU A 56 12.29 -7.12 -1.99
C LEU A 56 13.79 -7.30 -1.68
N THR A 57 14.52 -6.21 -1.49
CA THR A 57 15.94 -6.22 -1.10
C THR A 57 16.22 -6.80 0.27
N GLU A 58 15.24 -6.79 1.18
CA GLU A 58 15.39 -7.40 2.50
C GLU A 58 15.44 -8.94 2.41
N PHE A 59 14.94 -9.53 1.32
CA PHE A 59 14.95 -10.97 1.06
C PHE A 59 16.14 -11.42 0.19
N ALA A 60 17.18 -10.59 0.07
CA ALA A 60 18.34 -10.88 -0.79
C ALA A 60 19.20 -12.07 -0.30
N ASP A 61 18.93 -12.56 0.90
CA ASP A 61 19.47 -13.78 1.49
C ASP A 61 18.72 -15.06 1.04
N GLU A 62 17.43 -14.94 0.71
CA GLU A 62 16.59 -16.06 0.29
C GLU A 62 16.29 -16.09 -1.23
N ILE A 63 16.27 -14.91 -1.86
CA ILE A 63 15.97 -14.71 -3.28
C ILE A 63 17.24 -14.26 -4.01
N ASP A 64 17.49 -14.85 -5.18
CA ASP A 64 18.63 -14.45 -6.00
C ASP A 64 18.53 -12.97 -6.41
N GLY A 65 19.63 -12.23 -6.28
CA GLY A 65 19.65 -10.78 -6.56
C GLY A 65 19.19 -10.40 -7.98
N TRP A 66 19.47 -11.25 -8.98
CA TRP A 66 19.01 -11.01 -10.34
C TRP A 66 17.48 -11.13 -10.50
N ILE A 67 16.82 -11.97 -9.69
CA ILE A 67 15.35 -12.09 -9.65
C ILE A 67 14.75 -10.84 -9.02
N ILE A 68 15.35 -10.34 -7.94
CA ILE A 68 14.93 -9.07 -7.31
C ILE A 68 15.01 -7.91 -8.30
N ASP A 69 16.11 -7.83 -9.06
CA ASP A 69 16.28 -6.79 -10.07
C ASP A 69 15.28 -6.92 -11.22
N ALA A 70 14.95 -8.16 -11.64
CA ALA A 70 13.94 -8.42 -12.64
C ALA A 70 12.52 -8.02 -12.17
N LEU A 71 12.17 -8.33 -10.93
CA LEU A 71 10.90 -7.95 -10.31
C LEU A 71 10.77 -6.43 -10.16
N LYS A 72 11.83 -5.74 -9.73
CA LYS A 72 11.88 -4.26 -9.71
C LYS A 72 11.74 -3.67 -11.10
N ALA A 73 12.39 -4.25 -12.11
CA ALA A 73 12.23 -3.80 -13.50
C ALA A 73 10.80 -3.99 -14.02
N ALA A 74 10.08 -5.00 -13.49
CA ALA A 74 8.66 -5.22 -13.73
C ALA A 74 7.73 -4.31 -12.90
N GLY A 75 8.28 -3.44 -12.04
CA GLY A 75 7.52 -2.54 -11.16
C GLY A 75 6.96 -3.20 -9.91
N CYS A 76 7.50 -4.37 -9.53
CA CYS A 76 7.18 -5.07 -8.29
C CYS A 76 8.35 -4.86 -7.32
N ASP A 77 8.31 -3.77 -6.57
CA ASP A 77 9.47 -3.31 -5.76
C ASP A 77 9.41 -3.87 -4.33
N THR A 78 8.24 -4.35 -3.93
CA THR A 78 7.89 -4.71 -2.57
C THR A 78 7.21 -6.07 -2.48
N ALA A 79 7.30 -6.73 -1.33
CA ALA A 79 6.73 -8.06 -1.14
C ALA A 79 5.21 -8.08 -1.40
N LYS A 80 4.47 -7.06 -0.93
CA LYS A 80 3.03 -7.01 -1.15
C LYS A 80 2.66 -6.84 -2.62
N SER A 81 3.42 -6.03 -3.37
CA SER A 81 3.19 -5.84 -4.81
C SER A 81 3.33 -7.15 -5.61
N VAL A 82 4.25 -8.03 -5.19
CA VAL A 82 4.41 -9.37 -5.75
C VAL A 82 3.26 -10.28 -5.30
N LEU A 83 2.86 -10.25 -4.03
CA LEU A 83 1.78 -11.09 -3.50
C LEU A 83 0.39 -10.74 -4.06
N GLU A 84 0.19 -9.52 -4.55
CA GLU A 84 -1.06 -9.06 -5.18
C GLU A 84 -1.26 -9.57 -6.62
N LEU A 85 -0.20 -10.06 -7.27
CA LEU A 85 -0.24 -10.55 -8.65
C LEU A 85 -0.24 -12.09 -8.71
N PRO A 86 -0.90 -12.69 -9.73
CA PRO A 86 -0.80 -14.13 -9.95
C PRO A 86 0.61 -14.52 -10.42
N VAL A 87 1.05 -15.73 -10.07
CA VAL A 87 2.40 -16.26 -10.33
C VAL A 87 2.74 -16.23 -11.82
N GLU A 88 1.75 -16.52 -12.67
CA GLU A 88 1.88 -16.50 -14.12
C GLU A 88 2.17 -15.10 -14.67
N GLU A 89 1.58 -14.07 -14.06
CA GLU A 89 1.80 -12.68 -14.47
C GLU A 89 3.16 -12.16 -14.00
N ILE A 90 3.59 -12.56 -12.80
CA ILE A 90 4.93 -12.27 -12.29
C ILE A 90 5.99 -12.89 -13.22
N ALA A 91 5.82 -14.17 -13.56
CA ALA A 91 6.70 -14.89 -14.47
C ALA A 91 6.79 -14.20 -15.85
N ALA A 92 5.64 -13.81 -16.41
CA ALA A 92 5.60 -13.15 -17.71
C ALA A 92 6.21 -11.73 -17.70
N ARG A 93 6.01 -10.95 -16.62
CA ARG A 93 6.51 -9.57 -16.52
C ARG A 93 8.00 -9.50 -16.19
N ALA A 94 8.49 -10.39 -15.35
CA ALA A 94 9.87 -10.42 -14.90
C ALA A 94 10.78 -11.38 -15.70
N ASP A 95 10.26 -11.99 -16.78
CA ASP A 95 10.97 -12.98 -17.60
C ASP A 95 11.56 -14.13 -16.75
N LEU A 96 10.74 -14.63 -15.81
CA LEU A 96 11.10 -15.72 -14.89
C LEU A 96 10.38 -17.00 -15.29
N GLU A 97 10.98 -18.14 -14.95
CA GLU A 97 10.28 -19.42 -15.04
C GLU A 97 9.18 -19.51 -13.97
N LEU A 98 8.11 -20.25 -14.25
CA LEU A 98 6.99 -20.43 -13.31
C LEU A 98 7.45 -20.99 -11.96
N GLU A 99 8.45 -21.90 -11.96
CA GLU A 99 9.02 -22.45 -10.72
C GLU A 99 9.75 -21.38 -9.89
N GLN A 100 10.42 -20.43 -10.54
CA GLN A 100 11.13 -19.33 -9.88
C GLN A 100 10.15 -18.34 -9.27
N ALA A 101 9.13 -17.93 -10.03
CA ALA A 101 8.08 -17.05 -9.54
C ALA A 101 7.30 -17.70 -8.38
N GLN A 102 7.01 -19.00 -8.48
CA GLN A 102 6.36 -19.75 -7.39
C GLN A 102 7.22 -19.75 -6.12
N LYS A 103 8.52 -20.03 -6.25
CA LYS A 103 9.46 -20.03 -5.12
C LYS A 103 9.50 -18.68 -4.42
N VAL A 104 9.56 -17.58 -5.18
CA VAL A 104 9.54 -16.21 -4.62
C VAL A 104 8.25 -15.98 -3.84
N VAL A 105 7.08 -16.31 -4.43
CA VAL A 105 5.79 -16.12 -3.76
C VAL A 105 5.67 -16.97 -2.49
N GLU A 106 6.24 -18.18 -2.45
CA GLU A 106 6.26 -19.00 -1.23
C GLU A 106 7.12 -18.38 -0.13
N ILE A 107 8.32 -17.89 -0.44
CA ILE A 107 9.21 -17.21 0.51
C ILE A 107 8.49 -15.98 1.10
N LEU A 108 7.93 -15.13 0.21
CA LEU A 108 7.23 -13.93 0.64
C LEU A 108 5.98 -14.25 1.48
N LYS A 109 5.25 -15.33 1.18
CA LYS A 109 4.11 -15.75 2.01
C LYS A 109 4.54 -16.22 3.40
N ALA A 110 5.65 -16.97 3.48
CA ALA A 110 6.14 -17.52 4.75
C ALA A 110 6.59 -16.43 5.73
N GLU A 111 7.11 -15.30 5.23
CA GLU A 111 7.56 -14.18 6.06
C GLU A 111 6.44 -13.21 6.48
N PHE A 112 5.27 -13.26 5.80
CA PHE A 112 4.11 -12.43 6.12
C PHE A 112 3.03 -13.15 6.95
N GLU A 113 3.22 -14.45 7.27
CA GLU A 113 2.33 -15.28 8.11
C GLU A 113 2.82 -15.39 9.56
#